data_AF-A0A2N2XS51-F1
#
_entry.id   AF-A0A2N2XS51-F1
#
_cell.length_a   1.000
_cell.length_b   1.000
_cell.length_c   1.000
_cell.angle_alpha   90.00
_cell.angle_beta   90.00
_cell.angle_gamma   90.00
#
_symmetry.space_group_name_H-M   'P 1'
#
loop_
_entity.id
_entity.type
_entity.pdbx_description
1 polymer ?
#
loop_
_entity_poly.entity_id
_entity_poly.type
_entity_poly.pdbx_seq_one_letter_code
_entity_poly.pdbx_strand_id
1 'polypeptide(L)'
;MKRTVISLVVLITLFIIQDNVLYAQVKKGKPTKSKELLKCEKVSDSLIVVIQNLEAEISDIKGKNEGLSKENTDFLKQIESVKFLTVTNIKVENSPEGKTELTNKAKSVSKTTVLFEFMPNSIVPTGKKTVNVVLLDSKGKVVSPTNKKFKPISGNEDIACSAEMQVDYKEKAEKIKIGISHPKKLIPGKYKVEIYTNGYLSGRSDFVLE
;
A
#
# COMPACT_ATOMS: atom_id res chain seq x y z
N MET A 1 64.33 40.38 -77.36
CA MET A 1 62.90 40.21 -77.71
C MET A 1 62.46 38.74 -77.79
N LYS A 2 63.16 37.85 -78.54
CA LYS A 2 62.76 36.42 -78.68
C LYS A 2 62.68 35.61 -77.37
N ARG A 3 63.59 35.83 -76.41
CA ARG A 3 63.59 35.09 -75.12
C ARG A 3 62.40 35.41 -74.21
N THR A 4 61.94 36.66 -74.21
CA THR A 4 60.81 37.12 -73.38
C THR A 4 59.48 36.54 -73.87
N VAL A 5 59.30 36.45 -75.20
CA VAL A 5 58.10 35.85 -75.82
C VAL A 5 58.04 34.35 -75.56
N ILE A 6 59.18 33.64 -75.67
CA ILE A 6 59.26 32.20 -75.35
C ILE A 6 58.93 31.94 -73.88
N SER A 7 59.44 32.77 -72.97
CA SER A 7 59.13 32.65 -71.53
C SER A 7 57.64 32.88 -71.22
N LEU A 8 56.99 33.82 -71.93
CA LEU A 8 55.57 34.10 -71.73
C LEU A 8 54.69 32.95 -72.26
N VAL A 9 55.04 32.39 -73.42
CA VAL A 9 54.34 31.23 -74.00
C VAL A 9 54.46 30.00 -73.09
N VAL A 10 55.63 29.76 -72.49
CA VAL A 10 55.83 28.66 -71.54
C VAL A 10 55.00 28.87 -70.25
N LEU A 11 54.88 30.11 -69.77
CA LEU A 11 54.07 30.40 -68.58
C LEU A 11 52.57 30.14 -68.83
N ILE A 12 52.08 30.55 -70.01
CA ILE A 12 50.68 30.36 -70.41
C ILE A 12 50.36 28.88 -70.58
N THR A 13 51.24 28.09 -71.20
CA THR A 13 51.02 26.65 -71.36
C THR A 13 51.06 25.91 -70.02
N LEU A 14 51.94 26.31 -69.10
CA LEU A 14 51.95 25.79 -67.74
C LEU A 14 50.64 26.06 -67.00
N PHE A 15 50.09 27.28 -67.11
CA PHE A 15 48.82 27.64 -66.50
C PHE A 15 47.66 26.81 -67.04
N ILE A 16 47.58 26.64 -68.37
CA ILE A 16 46.54 25.83 -69.02
C ILE A 16 46.63 24.34 -68.62
N ILE A 17 47.84 23.82 -68.46
CA ILE A 17 48.05 22.45 -67.97
C ILE A 17 47.58 22.33 -66.52
N GLN A 18 47.88 23.33 -65.68
CA GLN A 18 47.52 23.33 -64.27
C GLN A 18 46.01 23.42 -64.06
N ASP A 19 45.32 24.27 -64.84
CA ASP A 19 43.85 24.37 -64.84
C ASP A 19 43.19 23.10 -65.37
N ASN A 20 43.74 22.47 -66.42
CA ASN A 20 43.23 21.18 -66.91
C ASN A 20 43.45 20.05 -65.91
N VAL A 21 44.57 20.06 -65.16
CA VAL A 21 44.82 19.12 -64.07
C VAL A 21 43.83 19.36 -62.93
N LEU A 22 43.56 20.63 -62.56
CA LEU A 22 42.59 20.99 -61.53
C LEU A 22 41.16 20.58 -61.94
N TYR A 23 40.77 20.86 -63.18
CA TYR A 23 39.50 20.43 -63.77
C TYR A 23 39.40 18.90 -63.82
N ALA A 24 40.49 18.20 -64.15
CA ALA A 24 40.55 16.75 -64.10
C ALA A 24 40.52 16.21 -62.66
N GLN A 25 41.06 16.90 -61.66
CA GLN A 25 40.98 16.51 -60.25
C GLN A 25 39.56 16.69 -59.71
N VAL A 26 38.87 17.78 -60.06
CA VAL A 26 37.45 18.00 -59.72
C VAL A 26 36.56 16.97 -60.41
N LYS A 27 36.80 16.66 -61.69
CA LYS A 27 36.09 15.62 -62.44
C LYS A 27 36.40 14.20 -61.94
N LYS A 28 37.59 13.97 -61.37
CA LYS A 28 38.01 12.72 -60.70
C LYS A 28 37.63 12.67 -59.22
N GLY A 29 37.00 13.71 -58.67
CA GLY A 29 36.27 13.69 -57.41
C GLY A 29 35.13 12.68 -57.49
N LYS A 30 35.43 11.44 -57.11
CA LYS A 30 34.65 10.22 -57.35
C LYS A 30 33.16 10.31 -56.90
N PRO A 31 32.23 9.66 -57.65
CA PRO A 31 30.86 9.36 -57.17
C PRO A 31 30.83 8.41 -55.95
N THR A 32 31.97 7.86 -55.51
CA THR A 32 32.11 6.96 -54.36
C THR A 32 31.86 7.66 -53.02
N LYS A 33 32.29 8.92 -52.87
CA LYS A 33 32.04 9.71 -51.65
C LYS A 33 30.54 10.01 -51.49
N SER A 34 29.83 10.23 -52.61
CA SER A 34 28.37 10.41 -52.67
C SER A 34 27.59 9.13 -52.34
N LYS A 35 28.01 7.95 -52.83
CA LYS A 35 27.36 6.67 -52.49
C LYS A 35 27.54 6.27 -51.02
N GLU A 36 28.70 6.52 -50.44
CA GLU A 36 28.95 6.28 -49.00
C GLU A 36 28.21 7.31 -48.13
N LEU A 37 28.14 8.58 -48.54
CA LEU A 37 27.28 9.59 -47.94
C LEU A 37 25.80 9.16 -47.94
N LEU A 38 25.30 8.66 -49.08
CA LEU A 38 23.91 8.18 -49.19
C LEU A 38 23.63 6.95 -48.31
N LYS A 39 24.63 6.07 -48.13
CA LYS A 39 24.53 4.94 -47.18
C LYS A 39 24.51 5.43 -45.74
N CYS A 40 25.36 6.41 -45.41
CA CYS A 40 25.44 7.01 -44.09
C CYS A 40 24.12 7.71 -43.72
N GLU A 41 23.52 8.43 -44.67
CA GLU A 41 22.23 9.12 -44.51
C GLU A 41 21.09 8.14 -44.24
N LYS A 42 21.00 7.04 -45.00
CA LYS A 42 20.03 5.96 -44.74
C LYS A 42 20.19 5.30 -43.38
N VAL A 43 21.43 5.13 -42.91
CA VAL A 43 21.71 4.61 -41.57
C VAL A 43 21.28 5.61 -40.50
N SER A 44 21.51 6.91 -40.73
CA SER A 44 21.05 7.98 -39.84
C SER A 44 19.53 8.01 -39.72
N ASP A 45 18.80 7.95 -40.84
CA ASP A 45 17.34 7.91 -40.85
C ASP A 45 16.80 6.68 -40.11
N SER A 46 17.42 5.51 -40.32
CA SER A 46 17.08 4.29 -39.61
C SER A 46 17.32 4.40 -38.10
N LEU A 47 18.44 5.00 -37.69
CA LEU A 47 18.74 5.24 -36.27
C LEU A 47 17.74 6.21 -35.62
N ILE A 48 17.31 7.26 -36.34
CA ILE A 48 16.28 8.19 -35.87
C ILE A 48 14.96 7.45 -35.60
N VAL A 49 14.53 6.58 -36.52
CA VAL A 49 13.31 5.77 -36.35
C VAL A 49 13.45 4.84 -35.14
N VAL A 50 14.61 4.20 -34.95
CA VAL A 50 14.86 3.34 -33.78
C VAL A 50 14.83 4.14 -32.48
N ILE A 51 15.43 5.32 -32.44
CA ILE A 51 15.39 6.21 -31.25
C ILE A 51 13.95 6.59 -30.92
N GLN A 52 13.16 7.01 -31.91
CA GLN A 52 11.75 7.35 -31.71
C GLN A 52 10.94 6.16 -31.17
N ASN A 53 11.19 4.96 -31.67
CA ASN A 53 10.54 3.74 -31.17
C ASN A 53 10.95 3.42 -29.73
N LEU A 54 12.24 3.54 -29.39
CA LEU A 54 12.75 3.32 -28.03
C LEU A 54 12.20 4.36 -27.05
N GLU A 55 12.09 5.62 -27.46
CA GLU A 55 11.45 6.68 -26.65
C GLU A 55 9.98 6.36 -26.38
N ALA A 56 9.25 5.86 -27.38
CA ALA A 56 7.87 5.43 -27.22
C ALA A 56 7.75 4.22 -26.26
N GLU A 57 8.61 3.21 -26.39
CA GLU A 57 8.65 2.06 -25.48
C GLU A 57 9.00 2.47 -24.04
N ILE A 58 9.97 3.35 -23.84
CA ILE A 58 10.32 3.87 -22.51
C ILE A 58 9.13 4.61 -21.91
N SER A 59 8.44 5.42 -22.70
CA SER A 59 7.24 6.13 -22.26
C SER A 59 6.12 5.16 -21.85
N ASP A 60 5.87 4.11 -22.63
CA ASP A 60 4.87 3.08 -22.33
C ASP A 60 5.24 2.27 -21.08
N ILE A 61 6.49 1.81 -20.97
CA ILE A 61 7.00 1.08 -19.80
C ILE A 61 6.88 1.93 -18.54
N LYS A 62 7.23 3.22 -18.63
CA LYS A 62 7.11 4.15 -17.51
C LYS A 62 5.66 4.33 -17.09
N GLY A 63 4.75 4.51 -18.05
CA GLY A 63 3.31 4.61 -17.78
C GLY A 63 2.76 3.35 -17.10
N LYS A 64 3.13 2.16 -17.58
CA LYS A 64 2.76 0.88 -16.97
C LYS A 64 3.31 0.74 -15.55
N ASN A 65 4.57 1.12 -15.32
CA ASN A 65 5.19 1.03 -14.00
C ASN A 65 4.53 1.99 -12.99
N GLU A 66 4.21 3.21 -13.41
CA GLU A 66 3.46 4.16 -12.58
C GLU A 66 2.03 3.66 -12.28
N GLY A 67 1.37 3.04 -13.26
CA GLY A 67 0.06 2.40 -13.08
C GLY A 67 0.10 1.26 -12.05
N LEU A 68 0.99 0.29 -12.25
CA LEU A 68 1.19 -0.83 -11.33
C LEU A 68 1.59 -0.38 -9.93
N SER A 69 2.41 0.68 -9.82
CA SER A 69 2.78 1.27 -8.53
C SER A 69 1.56 1.81 -7.80
N LYS A 70 0.68 2.55 -8.49
CA LYS A 70 -0.57 3.06 -7.89
C LYS A 70 -1.50 1.92 -7.46
N GLU A 71 -1.74 0.95 -8.33
CA GLU A 71 -2.58 -0.22 -7.99
C GLU A 71 -2.06 -0.97 -6.78
N ASN A 72 -0.74 -1.20 -6.70
CA ASN A 72 -0.13 -1.83 -5.52
C ASN A 72 -0.37 -1.02 -4.26
N THR A 73 -0.24 0.32 -4.31
CA THR A 73 -0.52 1.15 -3.12
C THR A 73 -1.98 1.09 -2.69
N ASP A 74 -2.92 1.01 -3.63
CA ASP A 74 -4.34 0.94 -3.32
C ASP A 74 -4.76 -0.44 -2.81
N PHE A 75 -4.18 -1.52 -3.36
CA PHE A 75 -4.36 -2.86 -2.81
C PHE A 75 -3.79 -2.97 -1.40
N LEU A 76 -2.63 -2.38 -1.11
CA LEU A 76 -2.07 -2.38 0.23
C LEU A 76 -2.99 -1.67 1.24
N LYS A 77 -3.56 -0.52 0.87
CA LYS A 77 -4.54 0.18 1.72
C LYS A 77 -5.80 -0.67 1.96
N GLN A 78 -6.31 -1.33 0.90
CA GLN A 78 -7.46 -2.22 1.03
C GLN A 78 -7.15 -3.39 1.95
N ILE A 79 -6.00 -4.06 1.79
CA ILE A 79 -5.56 -5.14 2.67
C ILE A 79 -5.45 -4.66 4.12
N GLU A 80 -4.87 -3.50 4.35
CA GLU A 80 -4.77 -2.91 5.70
C GLU A 80 -6.16 -2.70 6.33
N SER A 81 -7.13 -2.24 5.55
CA SER A 81 -8.51 -2.04 6.01
C SER A 81 -9.27 -3.33 6.33
N VAL A 82 -8.81 -4.50 5.83
CA VAL A 82 -9.48 -5.80 6.04
C VAL A 82 -8.65 -6.73 6.96
N LYS A 83 -7.46 -6.30 7.40
CA LYS A 83 -6.55 -7.11 8.24
C LYS A 83 -7.01 -7.28 9.69
N PHE A 84 -8.03 -6.57 10.15
CA PHE A 84 -8.51 -6.71 11.51
C PHE A 84 -9.73 -7.64 11.59
N LEU A 85 -9.77 -8.41 12.68
CA LEU A 85 -10.91 -9.29 12.94
C LEU A 85 -12.10 -8.45 13.38
N THR A 86 -13.20 -8.57 12.66
CA THR A 86 -14.51 -8.01 13.05
C THR A 86 -15.30 -9.07 13.79
N VAL A 87 -16.04 -8.65 14.82
CA VAL A 87 -16.97 -9.51 15.56
C VAL A 87 -18.42 -9.10 15.32
N THR A 88 -19.31 -10.07 15.31
CA THR A 88 -20.75 -9.91 15.09
C THR A 88 -21.53 -10.60 16.22
N ASN A 89 -22.87 -10.48 16.20
CA ASN A 89 -23.75 -11.15 17.14
C ASN A 89 -23.39 -10.89 18.62
N ILE A 90 -22.96 -9.66 18.92
CA ILE A 90 -22.53 -9.28 20.26
C ILE A 90 -23.74 -9.25 21.20
N LYS A 91 -23.74 -10.13 22.20
CA LYS A 91 -24.75 -10.22 23.25
C LYS A 91 -24.09 -10.02 24.61
N VAL A 92 -24.71 -9.21 25.46
CA VAL A 92 -24.27 -8.98 26.84
C VAL A 92 -25.30 -9.57 27.79
N GLU A 93 -24.85 -10.48 28.65
CA GLU A 93 -25.67 -11.20 29.63
C GLU A 93 -25.15 -10.91 31.04
N ASN A 94 -26.00 -10.38 31.91
CA ASN A 94 -25.65 -10.01 33.27
C ASN A 94 -26.32 -10.96 34.25
N SER A 95 -25.57 -11.50 35.20
CA SER A 95 -26.10 -12.45 36.19
C SER A 95 -25.63 -12.14 37.61
N PRO A 96 -26.41 -12.52 38.64
CA PRO A 96 -25.96 -12.55 40.01
C PRO A 96 -24.91 -13.66 40.25
N GLU A 97 -24.30 -13.63 41.44
CA GLU A 97 -23.25 -14.59 41.80
C GLU A 97 -23.86 -15.98 41.99
N GLY A 98 -23.26 -16.98 41.34
CA GLY A 98 -23.72 -18.37 41.40
C GLY A 98 -25.09 -18.63 40.72
N LYS A 99 -25.70 -17.63 40.08
CA LYS A 99 -27.01 -17.78 39.41
C LYS A 99 -26.87 -17.76 37.89
N THR A 100 -27.73 -18.52 37.22
CA THR A 100 -27.85 -18.55 35.76
C THR A 100 -28.92 -17.59 35.24
N GLU A 101 -29.85 -17.16 36.10
CA GLU A 101 -30.88 -16.17 35.75
C GLU A 101 -30.26 -14.80 35.44
N LEU A 102 -30.70 -14.22 34.34
CA LEU A 102 -30.25 -12.90 33.92
C LEU A 102 -30.93 -11.81 34.76
N THR A 103 -30.20 -10.71 35.01
CA THR A 103 -30.73 -9.55 35.71
C THR A 103 -30.26 -8.27 35.05
N ASN A 104 -31.15 -7.27 34.96
CA ASN A 104 -30.81 -5.91 34.56
C ASN A 104 -30.53 -5.01 35.77
N LYS A 105 -30.76 -5.48 37.01
CA LYS A 105 -30.58 -4.66 38.21
C LYS A 105 -29.11 -4.52 38.54
N ALA A 106 -28.55 -3.31 38.40
CA ALA A 106 -27.12 -3.02 38.50
C ALA A 106 -26.50 -3.55 39.81
N LYS A 107 -27.19 -3.34 40.93
CA LYS A 107 -26.72 -3.77 42.26
C LYS A 107 -26.67 -5.29 42.44
N SER A 108 -27.37 -6.04 41.59
CA SER A 108 -27.43 -7.50 41.62
C SER A 108 -26.44 -8.15 40.65
N VAL A 109 -25.86 -7.39 39.72
CA VAL A 109 -24.89 -7.92 38.75
C VAL A 109 -23.55 -8.15 39.44
N SER A 110 -23.10 -9.40 39.45
CA SER A 110 -21.74 -9.77 39.88
C SER A 110 -20.90 -10.32 38.74
N LYS A 111 -21.53 -10.76 37.64
CA LYS A 111 -20.86 -11.22 36.43
C LYS A 111 -21.53 -10.67 35.18
N THR A 112 -20.73 -10.10 34.29
CA THR A 112 -21.13 -9.76 32.92
C THR A 112 -20.49 -10.77 31.98
N THR A 113 -21.28 -11.40 31.12
CA THR A 113 -20.82 -12.31 30.08
C THR A 113 -21.02 -11.64 28.73
N VAL A 114 -19.95 -11.51 27.95
CA VAL A 114 -19.98 -11.01 26.59
C VAL A 114 -19.85 -12.20 25.64
N LEU A 115 -20.86 -12.40 24.80
CA LEU A 115 -20.86 -13.38 23.72
C LEU A 115 -20.73 -12.66 22.39
N PHE A 116 -19.94 -13.19 21.47
CA PHE A 116 -19.78 -12.63 20.13
C PHE A 116 -19.27 -13.71 19.18
N GLU A 117 -19.28 -13.42 17.88
CA GLU A 117 -18.83 -14.35 16.83
C GLU A 117 -17.80 -13.66 15.94
N PHE A 118 -16.65 -14.30 15.70
CA PHE A 118 -15.70 -13.80 14.71
C PHE A 118 -16.25 -13.97 13.30
N MET A 119 -16.16 -12.92 12.48
CA MET A 119 -16.44 -13.04 11.05
C MET A 119 -15.33 -13.87 10.38
N PRO A 120 -15.67 -14.81 9.47
CA PRO A 120 -14.70 -15.44 8.59
C PRO A 120 -13.93 -14.38 7.80
N ASN A 121 -12.60 -14.50 7.75
CA ASN A 121 -11.71 -13.57 7.08
C ASN A 121 -10.42 -14.28 6.68
N SER A 122 -10.28 -14.58 5.39
CA SER A 122 -9.13 -15.27 4.79
C SER A 122 -7.86 -14.44 4.71
N ILE A 123 -7.94 -13.14 4.95
CA ILE A 123 -6.79 -12.22 4.93
C ILE A 123 -6.09 -12.22 6.29
N VAL A 124 -6.82 -12.52 7.37
CA VAL A 124 -6.24 -12.57 8.72
C VAL A 124 -5.55 -13.92 8.93
N PRO A 125 -4.24 -13.95 9.27
CA PRO A 125 -3.57 -15.21 9.57
C PRO A 125 -4.26 -15.96 10.70
N THR A 126 -4.44 -17.26 10.55
CA THR A 126 -4.93 -18.15 11.62
C THR A 126 -3.96 -18.18 12.80
N GLY A 127 -4.43 -18.69 13.94
CA GLY A 127 -3.63 -18.88 15.15
C GLY A 127 -4.09 -18.03 16.33
N LYS A 128 -3.26 -18.00 17.38
CA LYS A 128 -3.57 -17.32 18.64
C LYS A 128 -3.75 -15.81 18.44
N LYS A 129 -4.89 -15.29 18.87
CA LYS A 129 -5.26 -13.87 18.92
C LYS A 129 -5.57 -13.49 20.36
N THR A 130 -5.09 -12.33 20.79
CA THR A 130 -5.45 -11.78 22.10
C THR A 130 -6.70 -10.94 21.95
N VAL A 131 -7.75 -11.34 22.66
CA VAL A 131 -9.00 -10.59 22.77
C VAL A 131 -8.99 -9.83 24.10
N ASN A 132 -9.13 -8.52 24.02
CA ASN A 132 -9.30 -7.64 25.18
C ASN A 132 -10.73 -7.09 25.18
N VAL A 133 -11.44 -7.25 26.29
CA VAL A 133 -12.77 -6.67 26.47
C VAL A 133 -12.69 -5.52 27.46
N VAL A 134 -13.20 -4.37 27.06
CA VAL A 134 -13.27 -3.15 27.87
C VAL A 134 -14.74 -2.84 28.12
N LEU A 135 -15.17 -2.91 29.38
CA LEU A 135 -16.48 -2.46 29.80
C LEU A 135 -16.35 -1.03 30.32
N LEU A 136 -17.11 -0.10 29.74
CA LEU A 136 -17.12 1.32 30.07
C LEU A 136 -18.45 1.69 30.73
N ASP A 137 -18.41 2.54 31.75
CA ASP A 137 -19.60 3.17 32.31
C ASP A 137 -20.03 4.40 31.48
N SER A 138 -21.14 5.03 31.89
CA SER A 138 -21.67 6.26 31.25
C SER A 138 -20.71 7.45 31.20
N LYS A 139 -19.62 7.43 31.99
CA LYS A 139 -18.58 8.46 32.02
C LYS A 139 -17.35 8.06 31.19
N GLY A 140 -17.39 6.92 30.51
CA GLY A 140 -16.25 6.38 29.76
C GLY A 140 -15.16 5.78 30.63
N LYS A 141 -15.43 5.48 31.91
CA LYS A 141 -14.46 4.86 32.80
C LYS A 141 -14.52 3.35 32.69
N VAL A 142 -13.34 2.70 32.66
CA VAL A 142 -13.24 1.24 32.69
C VAL A 142 -13.79 0.66 33.99
N VAL A 143 -14.73 -0.26 33.84
CA VAL A 143 -15.41 -1.00 34.91
C VAL A 143 -14.69 -2.32 35.12
N SER A 144 -14.50 -2.71 36.39
CA SER A 144 -13.75 -3.91 36.76
C SER A 144 -12.41 -4.07 36.02
N PRO A 145 -11.54 -3.04 36.00
CA PRO A 145 -10.26 -3.14 35.32
C PRO A 145 -9.41 -4.24 35.96
N THR A 146 -8.79 -5.07 35.13
CA THR A 146 -7.72 -5.97 35.54
C THR A 146 -6.39 -5.20 35.65
N ASN A 147 -5.34 -5.86 36.13
CA ASN A 147 -3.99 -5.28 36.13
C ASN A 147 -3.35 -5.26 34.73
N LYS A 148 -3.98 -5.89 33.73
CA LYS A 148 -3.47 -5.93 32.37
C LYS A 148 -3.91 -4.69 31.61
N LYS A 149 -2.98 -4.14 30.83
CA LYS A 149 -3.23 -3.06 29.90
C LYS A 149 -2.77 -3.46 28.51
N PHE A 150 -3.37 -2.87 27.51
CA PHE A 150 -2.96 -3.02 26.12
C PHE A 150 -2.97 -1.67 25.42
N LYS A 151 -2.14 -1.53 24.39
CA LYS A 151 -2.12 -0.33 23.56
C LYS A 151 -3.08 -0.51 22.37
N PRO A 152 -4.21 0.22 22.32
CA PRO A 152 -5.06 0.24 21.13
C PRO A 152 -4.29 0.89 19.97
N ILE A 153 -4.47 0.39 18.75
CA ILE A 153 -3.74 0.91 17.59
C ILE A 153 -4.19 2.32 17.20
N SER A 154 -5.46 2.65 17.43
CA SER A 154 -6.01 3.98 17.19
C SER A 154 -5.73 4.99 18.31
N GLY A 155 -5.08 4.58 19.40
CA GLY A 155 -4.90 5.39 20.59
C GLY A 155 -3.44 5.61 20.97
N ASN A 156 -3.21 6.68 21.74
CA ASN A 156 -1.87 7.06 22.20
C ASN A 156 -1.52 6.51 23.59
N GLU A 157 -2.52 6.02 24.34
CA GLU A 157 -2.37 5.58 25.72
C GLU A 157 -2.82 4.13 25.92
N ASP A 158 -2.22 3.48 26.91
CA ASP A 158 -2.57 2.12 27.30
C ASP A 158 -3.91 2.09 28.04
N ILE A 159 -4.80 1.18 27.61
CA ILE A 159 -6.13 0.99 28.20
C ILE A 159 -6.12 -0.27 29.06
N ALA A 160 -6.67 -0.19 30.28
CA ALA A 160 -6.91 -1.37 31.11
C ALA A 160 -8.09 -2.18 30.57
N CYS A 161 -7.98 -3.51 30.53
CA CYS A 161 -9.08 -4.38 30.10
C CYS A 161 -9.89 -4.87 31.31
N SER A 162 -11.20 -5.05 31.10
CA SER A 162 -12.11 -5.68 32.08
C SER A 162 -12.01 -7.21 32.05
N ALA A 163 -11.65 -7.76 30.89
CA ALA A 163 -11.29 -9.17 30.72
C ALA A 163 -10.34 -9.34 29.52
N GLU A 164 -9.57 -10.42 29.53
CA GLU A 164 -8.69 -10.82 28.43
C GLU A 164 -8.76 -12.34 28.22
N MET A 165 -8.69 -12.77 26.97
CA MET A 165 -8.63 -14.18 26.60
C MET A 165 -7.78 -14.36 25.33
N GLN A 166 -7.04 -15.47 25.24
CA GLN A 166 -6.46 -15.90 23.97
C GLN A 166 -7.43 -16.85 23.25
N VAL A 167 -7.67 -16.58 21.97
CA VAL A 167 -8.51 -17.41 21.10
C VAL A 167 -7.66 -17.89 19.93
N ASP A 168 -7.78 -19.16 19.57
CA ASP A 168 -7.11 -19.73 18.40
C ASP A 168 -8.01 -19.58 17.15
N TYR A 169 -7.80 -18.51 16.38
CA TYR A 169 -8.63 -18.19 15.22
C TYR A 169 -8.37 -19.13 14.04
N LYS A 170 -9.43 -19.68 13.45
CA LYS A 170 -9.37 -20.71 12.39
C LYS A 170 -10.10 -20.32 11.10
N GLU A 171 -10.16 -19.02 10.78
CA GLU A 171 -10.76 -18.52 9.53
C GLU A 171 -12.24 -18.87 9.33
N LYS A 172 -12.93 -19.28 10.39
CA LYS A 172 -14.32 -19.70 10.37
C LYS A 172 -15.10 -18.98 11.46
N ALA A 173 -16.42 -19.00 11.33
CA ALA A 173 -17.30 -18.47 12.36
C ALA A 173 -17.11 -19.28 13.66
N GLU A 174 -16.74 -18.59 14.73
CA GLU A 174 -16.51 -19.17 16.04
C GLU A 174 -17.19 -18.32 17.10
N LYS A 175 -18.01 -18.96 17.94
CA LYS A 175 -18.70 -18.30 19.05
C LYS A 175 -17.76 -18.21 20.24
N ILE A 176 -17.53 -17.00 20.69
CA ILE A 176 -16.66 -16.69 21.81
C ILE A 176 -17.49 -16.18 22.98
N LYS A 177 -17.12 -16.61 24.18
CA LYS A 177 -17.75 -16.19 25.43
C LYS A 177 -16.67 -15.79 26.41
N ILE A 178 -16.75 -14.56 26.92
CA ILE A 178 -15.82 -14.04 27.91
C ILE A 178 -16.57 -13.42 29.09
N GLY A 179 -16.13 -13.73 30.31
CA GLY A 179 -16.75 -13.27 31.53
C GLY A 179 -15.94 -12.16 32.20
N ILE A 180 -16.63 -11.16 32.73
CA ILE A 180 -16.12 -10.09 33.57
C ILE A 180 -16.73 -10.27 34.96
N SER A 181 -15.88 -10.35 35.99
CA SER A 181 -16.32 -10.37 37.39
C SER A 181 -16.37 -8.96 37.96
N HIS A 182 -17.40 -8.68 38.77
CA HIS A 182 -17.61 -7.38 39.40
C HIS A 182 -17.41 -7.47 40.92
N PRO A 183 -16.20 -7.18 41.44
CA PRO A 183 -15.95 -7.18 42.88
C PRO A 183 -16.66 -6.02 43.60
N LYS A 184 -17.09 -4.99 42.85
CA LYS A 184 -17.85 -3.84 43.35
C LYS A 184 -19.21 -3.83 42.67
N LYS A 185 -20.25 -3.43 43.41
CA LYS A 185 -21.61 -3.26 42.88
C LYS A 185 -21.60 -2.25 41.75
N LEU A 186 -22.30 -2.58 40.67
CA LEU A 186 -22.54 -1.66 39.56
C LEU A 186 -23.62 -0.64 39.95
N ILE A 187 -23.65 0.47 39.22
CA ILE A 187 -24.58 1.59 39.43
C ILE A 187 -25.55 1.59 38.25
N PRO A 188 -26.85 1.90 38.47
CA PRO A 188 -27.78 2.07 37.37
C PRO A 188 -27.27 3.08 36.33
N GLY A 189 -27.39 2.75 35.05
CA GLY A 189 -26.90 3.59 33.98
C GLY A 189 -26.59 2.87 32.68
N LYS A 190 -26.08 3.64 31.71
CA LYS A 190 -25.62 3.15 30.41
C LYS A 190 -24.21 2.59 30.52
N TYR A 191 -23.98 1.49 29.83
CA TYR A 191 -22.70 0.81 29.72
C TYR A 191 -22.39 0.50 28.27
N LYS A 192 -21.09 0.49 27.94
CA LYS A 192 -20.57 0.13 26.62
C LYS A 192 -19.55 -0.99 26.76
N VAL A 193 -19.69 -2.04 25.97
CA VAL A 193 -18.67 -3.06 25.78
C VAL A 193 -17.93 -2.76 24.49
N GLU A 194 -16.61 -2.74 24.56
CA GLU A 194 -15.72 -2.71 23.41
C GLU A 194 -14.85 -3.96 23.40
N ILE A 195 -14.77 -4.61 22.24
CA ILE A 195 -14.01 -5.82 22.02
C ILE A 195 -12.85 -5.46 21.10
N TYR A 196 -11.64 -5.69 21.56
CA TYR A 196 -10.41 -5.45 20.81
C TYR A 196 -9.74 -6.79 20.50
N THR A 197 -9.20 -6.91 19.30
CA THR A 197 -8.37 -8.04 18.90
C THR A 197 -7.02 -7.53 18.44
N ASN A 198 -5.94 -7.93 19.13
CA ASN A 198 -4.58 -7.44 18.88
C ASN A 198 -4.49 -5.90 18.79
N GLY A 199 -5.24 -5.19 19.64
CA GLY A 199 -5.26 -3.73 19.71
C GLY A 199 -6.19 -3.02 18.71
N TYR A 200 -6.77 -3.73 17.73
CA TYR A 200 -7.81 -3.17 16.85
C TYR A 200 -9.20 -3.30 17.48
N LEU A 201 -10.04 -2.28 17.34
CA LEU A 201 -11.44 -2.37 17.75
C LEU A 201 -12.20 -3.30 16.80
N SER A 202 -12.58 -4.47 17.29
CA SER A 202 -13.28 -5.52 16.54
C SER A 202 -14.80 -5.36 16.54
N GLY A 203 -15.34 -4.73 17.58
CA GLY A 203 -16.79 -4.55 17.73
C GLY A 203 -17.15 -3.90 19.06
N ARG A 204 -18.39 -3.42 19.14
CA ARG A 204 -18.91 -2.75 20.34
C ARG A 204 -20.40 -2.98 20.49
N SER A 205 -20.90 -2.90 21.72
CA SER A 205 -22.32 -2.97 22.04
C SER A 205 -22.64 -2.11 23.25
N ASP A 206 -23.85 -1.56 23.31
CA ASP A 206 -24.33 -0.72 24.40
C ASP A 206 -25.49 -1.43 25.12
N PHE A 207 -25.57 -1.27 26.44
CA PHE A 207 -26.66 -1.82 27.25
C PHE A 207 -26.94 -0.92 28.47
N VAL A 208 -28.06 -1.17 29.15
CA VAL A 208 -28.50 -0.40 30.33
C VAL A 208 -28.71 -1.33 31.50
N LEU A 209 -28.30 -0.88 32.69
CA LEU A 209 -28.64 -1.50 33.96
C LEU A 209 -29.52 -0.55 34.79
N GLU A 210 -30.49 -1.11 35.52
CA GLU A 210 -31.48 -0.43 36.35
C GLU A 210 -31.16 -0.45 37.85
#